data_AF-A0AAN4Z283-F1
#
_entry.id   AF-A0AAN4Z283-F1
#
_cell.length_a   1.000
_cell.length_b   1.000
_cell.length_c   1.000
_cell.angle_alpha   90.00
_cell.angle_beta   90.00
_cell.angle_gamma   90.00
#
_symmetry.space_group_name_H-M   'P 1'
#
loop_
_entity.id
_entity.type
_entity.pdbx_description
1 polymer ?
#
loop_
_entity_poly.entity_id
_entity_poly.type
_entity_poly.pdbx_seq_one_letter_code
_entity_poly.pdbx_strand_id
1 'polypeptide(L)'
;MDRETKFAYRFHANASIAEQWPLIFYTIYMLEVFFHSLFLLFSAFVVSTVFRTILLHRNFRLFFCITMIQNEIAIVCRFILMYYQSTGTPIRDGDLLLVGAQLYREIYFVLCTLISLSEYSSDLRIV
;
A
#
# COMPACT_ATOMS: atom_id res chain seq x y z
N MET A 1 3.87 -23.11 -12.41
CA MET A 1 5.26 -23.48 -12.05
C MET A 1 6.25 -22.30 -12.00
N ASP A 2 6.63 -21.63 -13.09
CA ASP A 2 7.74 -20.62 -13.01
C ASP A 2 7.39 -19.27 -12.32
N ARG A 3 6.08 -18.92 -12.21
CA ARG A 3 5.62 -17.74 -11.45
C ARG A 3 5.53 -18.00 -9.94
N GLU A 4 5.21 -19.23 -9.54
CA GLU A 4 5.01 -19.62 -8.13
C GLU A 4 6.35 -19.68 -7.40
N THR A 5 7.38 -20.23 -8.03
CA THR A 5 8.75 -20.25 -7.50
C THR A 5 9.29 -18.85 -7.31
N LYS A 6 9.06 -17.92 -8.26
CA LYS A 6 9.46 -16.51 -8.13
C LYS A 6 8.75 -15.77 -6.99
N PHE A 7 7.49 -16.11 -6.70
CA PHE A 7 6.73 -15.48 -5.62
C PHE A 7 7.23 -15.92 -4.24
N ALA A 8 7.32 -17.24 -4.01
CA ALA A 8 7.89 -17.79 -2.79
C ALA A 8 9.35 -17.32 -2.60
N TYR A 9 10.14 -17.27 -3.68
CA TYR A 9 11.53 -16.80 -3.64
C TYR A 9 11.66 -15.33 -3.22
N ARG A 10 10.76 -14.43 -3.62
CA ARG A 10 10.82 -13.01 -3.18
C ARG A 10 10.48 -12.85 -1.70
N PHE A 11 9.55 -13.65 -1.17
CA PHE A 11 9.26 -13.66 0.26
C PHE A 11 10.41 -14.27 1.07
N HIS A 12 10.99 -15.37 0.58
CA HIS A 12 12.16 -16.00 1.21
C HIS A 12 13.44 -15.16 1.10
N ALA A 13 13.64 -14.40 0.02
CA ALA A 13 14.77 -13.49 -0.13
C ALA A 13 14.70 -12.31 0.86
N ASN A 14 13.49 -11.83 1.18
CA ASN A 14 13.31 -10.84 2.23
C ASN A 14 13.59 -11.44 3.62
N ALA A 15 13.26 -12.71 3.84
CA ALA A 15 13.60 -13.42 5.07
C ALA A 15 15.12 -13.63 5.21
N SER A 16 15.83 -13.96 4.13
CA SER A 16 17.29 -14.15 4.18
C SER A 16 18.09 -12.85 4.35
N ILE A 17 17.61 -11.71 3.84
CA ILE A 17 18.19 -10.40 4.14
C ILE A 17 17.91 -10.00 5.59
N ALA A 18 16.73 -10.32 6.13
CA ALA A 18 16.41 -10.10 7.54
C ALA A 18 17.34 -10.90 8.48
N GLU A 19 17.81 -12.08 8.06
CA GLU A 19 18.80 -12.86 8.80
C GLU A 19 20.20 -12.20 8.83
N GLN A 20 20.59 -11.48 7.78
CA GLN A 20 21.90 -10.84 7.71
C GLN A 20 22.01 -9.57 8.56
N TRP A 21 20.95 -8.76 8.62
CA TRP A 21 20.92 -7.48 9.35
C TRP A 21 19.60 -7.29 10.12
N PRO A 22 19.32 -8.12 11.14
CA PRO A 22 18.01 -8.17 11.78
C PRO A 22 17.63 -6.85 12.44
N LEU A 23 18.58 -6.16 13.08
CA LEU A 23 18.30 -4.92 13.81
C LEU A 23 17.82 -3.79 12.89
N ILE A 24 18.45 -3.63 11.71
CA ILE A 24 18.06 -2.61 10.72
C ILE A 24 16.67 -2.95 10.16
N PHE A 25 16.45 -4.22 9.80
CA PHE A 25 15.18 -4.69 9.26
C PHE A 25 14.02 -4.46 10.24
N TYR A 26 14.18 -4.86 11.51
CA TYR A 26 13.17 -4.63 12.54
C TYR A 26 12.93 -3.15 12.83
N THR A 27 13.96 -2.31 12.77
CA THR A 27 13.80 -0.86 12.99
C THR A 27 12.94 -0.23 11.89
N ILE A 28 13.26 -0.53 10.62
CA ILE A 28 12.47 -0.05 9.48
C ILE A 28 11.03 -0.58 9.58
N TYR A 29 10.87 -1.84 9.94
CA TYR A 29 9.57 -2.47 10.11
C TYR A 29 8.73 -1.80 11.22
N MET A 30 9.32 -1.53 12.37
CA MET A 30 8.64 -0.84 13.48
C MET A 30 8.23 0.59 13.11
N LEU A 31 9.10 1.31 12.39
CA LEU A 31 8.76 2.63 11.85
C LEU A 31 7.62 2.54 10.85
N GLU A 32 7.65 1.56 9.94
CA GLU A 32 6.60 1.36 8.95
C GLU A 32 5.26 1.11 9.64
N VAL A 33 5.19 0.17 10.59
CA VAL A 33 3.98 -0.11 11.39
C VAL A 33 3.50 1.12 12.14
N PHE A 34 4.42 1.88 12.76
CA PHE A 34 4.10 3.10 13.50
C PHE A 34 3.45 4.15 12.59
N PHE A 35 4.08 4.50 11.47
CA PHE A 35 3.55 5.50 10.54
C PHE A 35 2.22 5.07 9.90
N HIS A 36 2.08 3.79 9.52
CA HIS A 36 0.84 3.25 8.96
C HIS A 36 -0.31 3.29 9.98
N SER A 37 -0.01 3.01 11.26
CA SER A 37 -1.00 3.08 12.34
C SER A 37 -1.45 4.52 12.62
N LEU A 38 -0.52 5.48 12.61
CA LEU A 38 -0.87 6.90 12.72
C LEU A 38 -1.76 7.35 11.57
N PHE A 39 -1.48 6.91 10.34
CA PHE A 39 -2.25 7.30 9.18
C PHE A 39 -3.72 6.88 9.31
N LEU A 40 -4.00 5.65 9.76
CA LEU A 40 -5.37 5.16 10.01
C LEU A 40 -6.09 5.94 11.12
N LEU A 41 -5.36 6.41 12.13
CA LEU A 41 -5.95 7.21 13.21
C LEU A 41 -6.34 8.62 12.75
N PHE A 42 -5.51 9.24 11.89
CA PHE A 42 -5.73 10.60 11.43
C PHE A 42 -6.56 10.71 10.14
N SER A 43 -6.64 9.65 9.34
CA SER A 43 -7.31 9.67 8.03
C SER A 43 -8.77 10.08 8.12
N ALA A 44 -9.52 9.55 9.10
CA ALA A 44 -10.93 9.91 9.30
C ALA A 44 -11.11 11.41 9.59
N PHE A 45 -10.23 12.00 10.40
CA PHE A 45 -10.24 13.43 10.69
C PHE A 45 -9.91 14.26 9.45
N VAL A 46 -8.92 13.84 8.67
CA VAL A 46 -8.51 14.51 7.42
C VAL A 46 -9.66 14.45 6.40
N VAL A 47 -10.27 13.28 6.19
CA VAL A 47 -11.41 13.09 5.27
C VAL A 47 -12.60 13.96 5.68
N SER A 48 -12.98 13.94 6.97
CA SER A 48 -14.07 14.78 7.49
C SER A 48 -13.79 16.27 7.28
N THR A 49 -12.55 16.71 7.51
CA THR A 49 -12.13 18.10 7.32
C THR A 49 -12.20 18.50 5.85
N VAL A 50 -11.59 17.72 4.94
CA VAL A 50 -11.60 17.99 3.50
C VAL A 50 -13.01 18.00 2.93
N PHE A 51 -13.87 17.08 3.38
CA PHE A 51 -15.26 17.02 2.92
C PHE A 51 -16.07 18.26 3.30
N ARG A 52 -15.79 18.85 4.47
CA ARG A 52 -16.45 20.07 4.96
C ARG A 52 -15.87 21.36 4.39
N THR A 53 -14.66 21.33 3.84
CA THR A 53 -14.00 22.53 3.28
C THR A 53 -14.71 23.04 2.03
N ILE A 54 -15.22 24.27 2.11
CA ILE A 54 -15.97 24.90 1.00
C ILE A 54 -15.02 25.42 -0.10
N LEU A 55 -13.76 25.73 0.24
CA LEU A 55 -12.76 26.27 -0.68
C LEU A 55 -12.38 25.31 -1.82
N LEU A 56 -12.61 24.01 -1.65
CA LEU A 56 -12.27 22.98 -2.63
C LEU A 56 -13.46 22.66 -3.53
N HIS A 57 -13.21 22.34 -4.80
CA HIS A 57 -14.25 21.89 -5.71
C HIS A 57 -14.86 20.56 -5.24
N ARG A 58 -16.17 20.35 -5.46
CA ARG A 58 -16.87 19.13 -5.01
C ARG A 58 -16.24 17.86 -5.56
N ASN A 59 -15.85 17.85 -6.84
CA ASN A 59 -15.22 16.69 -7.46
C ASN A 59 -13.84 16.39 -6.84
N PHE A 60 -13.07 17.43 -6.50
CA PHE A 60 -11.79 17.28 -5.83
C PHE A 60 -11.96 16.67 -4.44
N ARG A 61 -12.94 17.15 -3.67
CA ARG A 61 -13.25 16.57 -2.34
C ARG A 61 -13.59 15.08 -2.43
N LEU A 62 -14.48 14.70 -3.36
CA LEU A 62 -14.88 13.31 -3.53
C LEU A 62 -13.71 12.43 -3.98
N PHE A 63 -12.92 12.90 -4.94
CA PHE A 63 -11.72 12.21 -5.40
C PHE A 63 -10.74 11.99 -4.24
N PHE A 64 -10.44 13.03 -3.47
CA PHE A 64 -9.56 12.93 -2.30
C PHE A 64 -10.09 11.91 -1.28
N CYS A 65 -11.39 11.94 -0.97
CA CYS A 65 -12.00 10.99 -0.03
C CYS A 65 -11.88 9.53 -0.52
N ILE A 66 -12.12 9.29 -1.81
CA ILE A 66 -11.98 7.96 -2.41
C ILE A 66 -10.53 7.50 -2.34
N THR A 67 -9.57 8.35 -2.70
CA THR A 67 -8.14 8.06 -2.63
C THR A 67 -7.71 7.73 -1.20
N MET A 68 -8.21 8.47 -0.21
CA MET A 68 -7.94 8.17 1.21
C MET A 68 -8.44 6.79 1.62
N ILE A 69 -9.68 6.42 1.26
CA ILE A 69 -10.22 5.08 1.55
C ILE A 69 -9.40 3.99 0.85
N GLN A 70 -9.03 4.21 -0.42
CA GLN A 70 -8.19 3.26 -1.17
C GLN A 70 -6.82 3.08 -0.49
N ASN A 71 -6.25 4.15 0.04
CA ASN A 71 -5.00 4.12 0.79
C ASN A 71 -5.13 3.34 2.11
N GLU A 72 -6.23 3.49 2.84
CA GLU A 72 -6.49 2.69 4.05
C GLU A 72 -6.55 1.19 3.76
N ILE A 73 -7.22 0.80 2.68
CA ILE A 73 -7.25 -0.61 2.24
C ILE A 73 -5.83 -1.07 1.87
N ALA A 74 -5.03 -0.24 1.21
CA ALA A 74 -3.64 -0.57 0.88
C ALA A 74 -2.78 -0.80 2.13
N ILE A 75 -2.97 0.03 3.17
CA ILE A 75 -2.34 -0.14 4.49
C ILE A 75 -2.73 -1.49 5.12
N VAL A 76 -4.01 -1.86 5.07
CA VAL A 76 -4.48 -3.16 5.58
C VAL A 76 -3.84 -4.32 4.81
N CYS A 77 -3.80 -4.24 3.47
CA CYS A 77 -3.08 -5.22 2.65
C CYS A 77 -1.61 -5.33 3.02
N ARG A 78 -0.96 -4.21 3.38
CA ARG A 78 0.43 -4.18 3.83
C ARG A 78 0.61 -4.92 5.15
N PHE A 79 -0.28 -4.73 6.13
CA PHE A 79 -0.25 -5.48 7.39
C PHE A 79 -0.44 -6.99 7.19
N ILE A 80 -1.31 -7.41 6.25
CA ILE A 80 -1.46 -8.82 5.89
C ILE A 80 -0.13 -9.37 5.35
N LEU A 81 0.47 -8.70 4.37
CA LEU A 81 1.74 -9.15 3.79
C LEU A 81 2.85 -9.23 4.85
N MET A 82 2.91 -8.25 5.73
CA MET A 82 3.85 -8.18 6.86
C MET A 82 3.64 -9.31 7.87
N TYR A 83 2.40 -9.67 8.17
CA TYR A 83 2.08 -10.80 9.05
C TYR A 83 2.63 -12.11 8.47
N TYR A 84 2.42 -12.36 7.17
CA TYR A 84 2.97 -13.54 6.51
C TYR A 84 4.51 -13.52 6.48
N GLN A 85 5.13 -12.35 6.30
CA GLN A 85 6.59 -12.20 6.33
C GLN A 85 7.19 -12.46 7.72
N SER A 86 6.55 -11.98 8.78
CA SER A 86 7.06 -12.08 10.15
C SER A 86 6.80 -13.45 10.80
N THR A 87 5.67 -14.09 10.48
CA THR A 87 5.33 -15.42 11.03
C THR A 87 5.99 -16.58 10.29
N GLY A 88 6.51 -16.35 9.07
CA GLY A 88 7.06 -17.42 8.23
C GLY A 88 6.03 -18.49 7.87
N THR A 89 4.74 -18.15 7.90
CA THR A 89 3.65 -19.10 7.64
C THR A 89 3.82 -19.68 6.23
N PRO A 90 3.80 -21.02 6.07
CA PRO A 90 3.95 -21.64 4.76
C PRO A 90 2.78 -21.23 3.85
N ILE A 91 3.10 -20.59 2.74
CA ILE A 91 2.13 -20.10 1.75
C ILE A 91 1.49 -21.30 1.07
N ARG A 92 0.16 -21.39 1.11
CA ARG A 92 -0.61 -22.43 0.41
C ARG A 92 -1.27 -21.85 -0.84
N ASP A 93 -1.46 -22.69 -1.86
CA ASP A 93 -2.07 -22.30 -3.14
C ASP A 93 -3.52 -21.76 -3.00
N GLY A 94 -4.17 -22.01 -1.86
CA GLY A 94 -5.51 -21.52 -1.53
C GLY A 94 -5.56 -20.22 -0.72
N ASP A 95 -4.42 -19.56 -0.47
CA ASP A 95 -4.36 -18.35 0.37
C ASP A 95 -4.85 -17.10 -0.40
N LEU A 96 -6.16 -17.07 -0.69
CA LEU A 96 -6.84 -15.99 -1.40
C LEU A 96 -6.64 -14.62 -0.74
N LEU A 97 -6.46 -14.59 0.59
CA LEU A 97 -6.19 -13.37 1.34
C LEU A 97 -4.83 -12.76 0.96
N LEU A 98 -3.79 -13.59 0.86
CA LEU A 98 -2.44 -13.14 0.50
C LEU A 98 -2.39 -12.68 -0.96
N VAL A 99 -2.99 -13.46 -1.86
CA VAL A 99 -3.08 -13.13 -3.29
C VAL A 99 -3.87 -11.85 -3.49
N GLY A 100 -5.01 -11.70 -2.81
CA GLY A 100 -5.85 -10.50 -2.87
C GLY A 100 -5.11 -9.25 -2.35
N ALA A 101 -4.43 -9.36 -1.21
CA ALA A 101 -3.65 -8.27 -0.64
C ALA A 101 -2.51 -7.83 -1.58
N GLN A 102 -1.82 -8.79 -2.18
CA GLN A 102 -0.77 -8.52 -3.16
C GLN A 102 -1.34 -7.87 -4.43
N LEU A 103 -2.42 -8.42 -4.99
CA LEU A 103 -3.04 -7.91 -6.21
C LEU A 103 -3.53 -6.46 -6.02
N TYR A 104 -4.22 -6.21 -4.91
CA TYR A 104 -4.72 -4.87 -4.59
C TYR A 104 -3.58 -3.85 -4.51
N ARG A 105 -2.46 -4.21 -3.88
CA ARG A 105 -1.27 -3.35 -3.80
C ARG A 105 -0.73 -2.98 -5.18
N GLU A 106 -0.61 -3.95 -6.09
CA GLU A 106 -0.12 -3.69 -7.45
C GLU A 106 -1.11 -2.82 -8.24
N ILE A 107 -2.41 -3.10 -8.14
CA ILE A 107 -3.46 -2.29 -8.78
C ILE A 107 -3.41 -0.84 -8.27
N TYR A 108 -3.33 -0.66 -6.96
CA TYR A 108 -3.25 0.68 -6.35
C TYR A 108 -2.02 1.45 -6.83
N PHE A 109 -0.85 0.81 -6.86
CA PHE A 109 0.38 1.44 -7.35
C PHE A 109 0.29 1.85 -8.82
N VAL A 110 -0.27 0.99 -9.67
CA VAL A 110 -0.51 1.30 -11.09
C VAL A 110 -1.49 2.46 -11.24
N LEU A 111 -2.58 2.47 -10.48
CA LEU A 111 -3.60 3.51 -10.53
C LEU A 111 -3.02 4.87 -10.13
N CYS A 112 -2.25 4.93 -9.04
CA CYS A 112 -1.54 6.14 -8.63
C CYS A 112 -0.58 6.63 -9.71
N THR A 113 0.20 5.71 -10.31
CA THR A 113 1.17 6.05 -11.36
C THR A 113 0.47 6.60 -12.61
N LEU A 114 -0.64 5.99 -13.04
CA LEU A 114 -1.42 6.45 -14.18
C LEU A 114 -2.03 7.83 -13.95
N ILE A 115 -2.50 8.12 -12.73
CA ILE A 115 -3.00 9.45 -12.37
C ILE A 115 -1.88 10.49 -12.48
N SER A 116 -0.70 10.22 -11.91
CA SER A 116 0.45 11.14 -12.00
C SER A 116 0.92 11.36 -13.44
N LEU A 117 0.91 10.33 -14.27
CA LEU A 117 1.25 10.45 -15.70
C LEU A 117 0.19 11.24 -16.49
N SER A 118 -1.09 11.09 -16.13
CA SER A 118 -2.19 11.84 -16.75
C SER A 118 -2.09 13.34 -16.49
N GLU A 119 -1.69 13.73 -15.26
CA GLU A 119 -1.45 15.14 -14.93
C GLU A 119 -0.29 15.70 -15.76
N TYR A 120 0.83 14.97 -15.85
CA TYR A 120 1.99 15.39 -16.65
C TYR A 120 1.67 15.56 -18.15
N SER A 121 0.85 14.68 -18.72
CA SER A 121 0.42 14.81 -20.12
C SER A 121 -0.53 15.98 -20.37
N SER A 122 -1.22 16.47 -19.34
CA SER A 122 -2.17 17.59 -19.46
C SER A 122 -1.42 18.92 -19.52
N ASP A 123 -0.36 19.05 -18.72
CA ASP A 123 0.52 20.23 -18.73
C ASP A 123 1.29 20.37 -20.06
N LEU A 124 1.66 19.25 -20.70
CA LEU A 124 2.38 19.27 -21.98
C LEU A 124 1.53 19.75 -23.17
N ARG A 125 0.20 19.79 -23.05
CA ARG A 125 -0.71 20.27 -24.12
C ARG A 125 -1.00 21.77 -24.06
N ILE A 126 -0.50 22.45 -23.03
CA ILE A 126 -0.70 23.89 -22.81
C ILE A 126 0.51 24.70 -23.31
N VAL A 127 1.54 24.04 -23.83
CA VAL A 127 2.73 24.67 -24.47
C VAL A 127 2.65 24.56 -25.98
#